data_AF-A0A374VXY6-F1
#
_entry.id   AF-A0A374VXY6-F1
#
_cell.length_a   1.000
_cell.length_b   1.000
_cell.length_c   1.000
_cell.angle_alpha   90.00
_cell.angle_beta   90.00
_cell.angle_gamma   90.00
#
_symmetry.space_group_name_H-M   'P 1'
#
loop_
_entity.id
_entity.type
_entity.pdbx_description
1 polymer ?
#
loop_
_entity_poly.entity_id
_entity_poly.type
_entity_poly.pdbx_seq_one_letter_code
_entity_poly.pdbx_strand_id
1 'polypeptide(L)'
;MKWLAASGKKGIQGEKQVARRLRRLDSRQYIVLSDLLLPCGSRLTQIDHVVVSVYGIFVIETKNYHGTISGSIWKEFWVQECHGRQYDLRNPFRQNYAHVQALASLLGLERDCFFSVVAFADDAVLQVVQPEDSTEQLVPISKVCRAVRRRKQPLLLWDDVRYYAGVILCANIEDPQAREQHLSQIDDEIAYRRFALRRGLCPRCGGKLVLRQGRYGSFYGCTNYPECRYTLENEV
;
A
#
# COMPACT_ATOMS: atom_id res chain seq x y z
N MET A 1 17.99 -22.15 -19.00
CA MET A 1 17.54 -21.50 -17.74
C MET A 1 16.03 -21.59 -17.65
N LYS A 2 15.50 -22.39 -16.73
CA LYS A 2 14.03 -22.51 -16.52
C LYS A 2 13.63 -21.47 -15.47
N TRP A 3 12.97 -20.42 -15.91
CA TRP A 3 12.23 -19.51 -15.03
C TRP A 3 11.11 -20.31 -14.35
N LEU A 4 11.12 -20.40 -13.02
CA LEU A 4 9.94 -20.89 -12.29
C LEU A 4 8.90 -19.77 -12.26
N ALA A 5 8.14 -19.64 -13.35
CA ALA A 5 6.83 -19.00 -13.34
C ALA A 5 5.85 -19.91 -12.57
N ALA A 6 5.99 -19.96 -11.24
CA ALA A 6 5.03 -20.60 -10.35
C ALA A 6 4.17 -19.54 -9.65
N SER A 7 3.62 -18.59 -10.41
CA SER A 7 3.06 -17.34 -9.84
C SER A 7 1.54 -17.36 -9.56
N GLY A 8 0.79 -18.41 -9.92
CA GLY A 8 -0.67 -18.40 -9.75
C GLY A 8 -1.17 -18.80 -8.37
N LYS A 9 -0.96 -20.06 -7.94
CA LYS A 9 -1.61 -20.63 -6.74
C LYS A 9 -0.79 -20.54 -5.45
N LYS A 10 0.54 -20.45 -5.55
CA LYS A 10 1.44 -20.44 -4.38
C LYS A 10 1.58 -19.05 -3.73
N GLY A 11 1.48 -17.95 -4.49
CA GLY A 11 1.49 -16.58 -3.94
C GLY A 11 0.27 -16.29 -3.04
N ILE A 12 -0.93 -16.65 -3.56
CA ILE A 12 -2.23 -16.43 -2.91
C ILE A 12 -2.30 -16.96 -1.47
N GLN A 13 -1.68 -18.11 -1.16
CA GLN A 13 -1.73 -18.68 0.19
C GLN A 13 -0.94 -17.83 1.19
N GLY A 14 0.24 -17.32 0.80
CA GLY A 14 1.07 -16.45 1.63
C GLY A 14 0.38 -15.11 1.88
N GLU A 15 -0.12 -14.48 0.82
CA GLU A 15 -0.86 -13.20 0.86
C GLU A 15 -2.07 -13.29 1.80
N LYS A 16 -2.90 -14.33 1.68
CA LYS A 16 -4.04 -14.57 2.60
C LYS A 16 -3.60 -14.74 4.05
N GLN A 17 -2.45 -15.39 4.27
CA GLN A 17 -1.90 -15.60 5.61
C GLN A 17 -1.45 -14.29 6.26
N VAL A 18 -0.86 -13.38 5.46
CA VAL A 18 -0.44 -12.04 5.88
C VAL A 18 -1.67 -11.16 6.13
N ALA A 19 -2.61 -11.07 5.19
CA ALA A 19 -3.86 -10.31 5.33
C ALA A 19 -4.63 -10.67 6.61
N ARG A 20 -4.77 -11.97 6.91
CA ARG A 20 -5.41 -12.44 8.16
C ARG A 20 -4.67 -11.99 9.43
N ARG A 21 -3.34 -11.90 9.39
CA ARG A 21 -2.56 -11.41 10.54
C ARG A 21 -2.68 -9.90 10.67
N LEU A 22 -2.58 -9.16 9.58
CA LEU A 22 -2.68 -7.70 9.57
C LEU A 22 -4.02 -7.20 10.12
N ARG A 23 -5.12 -7.96 9.93
CA ARG A 23 -6.43 -7.69 10.57
C ARG A 23 -6.41 -7.64 12.10
N ARG A 24 -5.33 -8.05 12.76
CA ARG A 24 -5.14 -7.96 14.22
C ARG A 24 -4.50 -6.64 14.66
N LEU A 25 -4.14 -5.76 13.73
CA LEU A 25 -3.70 -4.41 14.06
C LEU A 25 -4.89 -3.61 14.61
N ASP A 26 -4.61 -2.66 15.50
CA ASP A 26 -5.65 -1.82 16.12
C ASP A 26 -6.27 -0.90 15.05
N SER A 27 -7.54 -1.11 14.73
CA SER A 27 -8.25 -0.34 13.70
C SER A 27 -8.37 1.15 14.01
N ARG A 28 -8.07 1.58 15.24
CA ARG A 28 -8.01 3.01 15.61
C ARG A 28 -6.71 3.70 15.17
N GLN A 29 -5.71 2.93 14.76
CA GLN A 29 -4.37 3.43 14.44
C GLN A 29 -3.85 2.94 13.09
N TYR A 30 -4.44 1.87 12.55
CA TYR A 30 -4.00 1.20 11.32
C TYR A 30 -5.19 0.89 10.40
N ILE A 31 -5.03 1.22 9.12
CA ILE A 31 -5.91 0.78 8.03
C ILE A 31 -5.10 -0.18 7.16
N VAL A 32 -5.66 -1.36 6.89
CA VAL A 32 -5.01 -2.42 6.10
C VAL A 32 -5.71 -2.53 4.75
N LEU A 33 -4.94 -2.38 3.69
CA LEU A 33 -5.35 -2.54 2.30
C LEU A 33 -4.59 -3.73 1.70
N SER A 34 -5.24 -4.56 0.90
CA SER A 34 -4.65 -5.77 0.32
C SER A 34 -5.03 -5.91 -1.15
N ASP A 35 -4.22 -6.65 -1.90
CA ASP A 35 -4.46 -7.02 -3.29
C ASP A 35 -4.69 -5.78 -4.20
N LEU A 36 -3.82 -4.78 -4.08
CA LEU A 36 -3.94 -3.51 -4.79
C LEU A 36 -3.32 -3.58 -6.17
N LEU A 37 -4.01 -3.07 -7.19
CA LEU A 37 -3.51 -2.84 -8.54
C LEU A 37 -3.52 -1.34 -8.84
N LEU A 38 -2.36 -0.70 -8.74
CA LEU A 38 -2.23 0.76 -8.84
C LEU A 38 -1.56 1.20 -10.16
N PRO A 39 -1.89 2.39 -10.68
CA PRO A 39 -1.17 2.98 -11.79
C PRO A 39 0.26 3.38 -11.37
N CYS A 40 1.23 3.11 -12.23
CA CYS A 40 2.64 3.47 -12.09
C CYS A 40 3.16 3.98 -13.45
N GLY A 41 2.96 5.27 -13.71
CA GLY A 41 3.22 5.86 -15.03
C GLY A 41 2.29 5.26 -16.09
N SER A 42 2.85 4.71 -17.17
CA SER A 42 2.10 4.02 -18.22
C SER A 42 1.81 2.54 -17.93
N ARG A 43 2.24 2.01 -16.78
CA ARG A 43 2.09 0.60 -16.40
C ARG A 43 1.26 0.47 -15.13
N LEU A 44 0.86 -0.75 -14.82
CA LEU A 44 0.23 -1.11 -13.55
C LEU A 44 1.25 -1.79 -12.63
N THR A 45 1.08 -1.63 -11.32
CA THR A 45 1.85 -2.35 -10.30
C THR A 45 0.91 -3.01 -9.30
N GLN A 46 1.18 -4.27 -8.97
CA GLN A 46 0.45 -5.00 -7.94
C GLN A 46 1.20 -4.89 -6.61
N ILE A 47 0.51 -4.48 -5.56
CA ILE A 47 1.03 -4.40 -4.19
C ILE A 47 0.21 -5.32 -3.29
N ASP A 48 0.88 -6.29 -2.66
CA ASP A 48 0.20 -7.32 -1.87
C ASP A 48 -0.54 -6.71 -0.68
N HIS A 49 0.15 -5.93 0.16
CA HIS A 49 -0.50 -5.22 1.25
C HIS A 49 0.10 -3.83 1.49
N VAL A 50 -0.76 -2.89 1.85
CA VAL A 50 -0.38 -1.57 2.37
C VAL A 50 -1.05 -1.37 3.71
N VAL A 51 -0.28 -0.99 4.73
CA VAL A 51 -0.82 -0.56 6.02
C VAL A 51 -0.60 0.94 6.16
N VAL A 52 -1.68 1.71 6.18
CA VAL A 52 -1.65 3.15 6.41
C VAL A 52 -1.87 3.38 7.91
N SER A 53 -1.00 4.15 8.56
CA SER A 53 -1.08 4.36 10.01
C SER A 53 -0.56 5.71 10.43
N VAL A 54 -0.85 6.12 11.67
CA VAL A 54 -0.30 7.35 12.25
C VAL A 54 1.24 7.31 12.34
N TYR A 55 1.84 6.12 12.28
CA TYR A 55 3.28 5.90 12.31
C TYR A 55 3.93 5.86 10.92
N GLY A 56 3.14 6.09 9.87
CA GLY A 56 3.52 6.06 8.45
C GLY A 56 2.90 4.89 7.68
N ILE A 57 3.37 4.71 6.44
CA ILE A 57 2.80 3.81 5.43
C ILE A 57 3.71 2.61 5.23
N PHE A 58 3.25 1.42 5.60
CA PHE A 58 4.02 0.19 5.44
C PHE A 58 3.62 -0.49 4.14
N VAL A 59 4.59 -0.69 3.25
CA VAL A 59 4.42 -1.40 1.98
C VAL A 59 4.97 -2.81 2.17
N ILE A 60 4.10 -3.80 2.06
CA ILE A 60 4.40 -5.18 2.44
C ILE A 60 4.35 -6.06 1.20
N GLU A 61 5.49 -6.67 0.87
CA GLU A 61 5.64 -7.66 -0.19
C GLU A 61 5.71 -9.05 0.44
N THR A 62 4.92 -10.00 -0.04
CA THR A 62 4.82 -11.35 0.51
C THR A 62 5.39 -12.38 -0.45
N LYS A 63 6.33 -13.19 0.05
CA LYS A 63 6.97 -14.26 -0.71
C LYS A 63 6.73 -15.61 -0.04
N ASN A 64 5.92 -16.45 -0.67
CA ASN A 64 5.70 -17.83 -0.19
C ASN A 64 6.82 -18.78 -0.64
N TYR A 65 8.07 -18.42 -0.33
CA TYR A 65 9.26 -19.25 -0.57
C TYR A 65 9.74 -19.89 0.73
N HIS A 66 10.06 -21.17 0.65
CA HIS A 66 10.60 -22.01 1.73
C HIS A 66 12.08 -22.33 1.48
N GLY A 67 12.77 -22.91 2.47
CA GLY A 67 14.19 -23.26 2.36
C GLY A 67 15.11 -22.08 2.68
N THR A 68 16.37 -22.15 2.26
CA THR A 68 17.36 -21.11 2.55
C THR A 68 17.31 -20.02 1.48
N ILE A 69 17.11 -18.77 1.91
CA ILE A 69 17.15 -17.59 1.06
C ILE A 69 18.44 -16.83 1.36
N SER A 70 19.37 -16.77 0.42
CA SER A 70 20.66 -16.11 0.59
C SER A 70 20.88 -15.00 -0.44
N GLY A 71 21.58 -13.95 -0.03
CA GLY A 71 21.83 -12.81 -0.92
C GLY A 71 22.31 -11.57 -0.18
N SER A 72 22.19 -10.43 -0.83
CA SER A 72 22.40 -9.11 -0.20
C SER A 72 21.45 -8.10 -0.82
N ILE A 73 21.12 -7.04 -0.09
CA ILE A 73 20.18 -6.01 -0.56
C ILE A 73 20.63 -5.31 -1.86
N TRP A 74 21.94 -5.33 -2.14
CA TRP A 74 22.54 -4.68 -3.32
C TRP A 74 22.36 -5.49 -4.60
N LYS A 75 22.32 -6.83 -4.48
CA LYS A 75 22.21 -7.73 -5.64
C LYS A 75 20.80 -7.68 -6.22
N GLU A 76 20.73 -7.79 -7.55
CA GLU A 76 19.46 -7.86 -8.26
C GLU A 76 18.73 -9.19 -8.03
N PHE A 77 19.51 -10.27 -7.93
CA PHE A 77 19.02 -11.61 -7.66
C PHE A 77 19.64 -12.17 -6.38
N TRP A 78 18.79 -12.82 -5.60
CA TRP A 78 19.10 -13.69 -4.48
C TRP A 78 18.99 -15.14 -4.93
N VAL A 79 19.39 -16.05 -4.06
CA VAL A 79 19.32 -17.49 -4.30
C VAL A 79 18.38 -18.11 -3.28
N GLN A 80 17.41 -18.89 -3.78
CA GLN A 80 16.65 -19.82 -2.98
C GLN A 80 17.25 -21.21 -3.13
N GLU A 81 17.65 -21.83 -2.02
CA GLU A 81 18.02 -23.24 -1.96
C GLU A 81 16.92 -24.06 -1.30
N CYS A 82 16.41 -25.06 -2.02
CA CYS A 82 15.38 -25.96 -1.53
C CYS A 82 15.61 -27.37 -2.09
N HIS A 83 15.62 -28.37 -1.20
CA HIS A 83 15.86 -29.78 -1.54
C HIS A 83 17.12 -30.01 -2.39
N GLY A 84 18.23 -29.33 -2.04
CA GLY A 84 19.51 -29.44 -2.75
C GLY A 84 19.53 -28.81 -4.15
N ARG A 85 18.52 -28.01 -4.51
CA ARG A 85 18.46 -27.25 -5.76
C ARG A 85 18.44 -25.76 -5.49
N GLN A 86 19.13 -25.01 -6.36
CA GLN A 86 19.19 -23.56 -6.29
C GLN A 86 18.34 -22.92 -7.39
N TYR A 87 17.67 -21.83 -7.03
CA TYR A 87 16.80 -21.06 -7.91
C TYR A 87 17.08 -19.57 -7.75
N ASP A 88 17.13 -18.86 -8.88
CA ASP A 88 17.23 -17.41 -8.86
C ASP A 88 15.92 -16.81 -8.34
N LEU A 89 16.05 -15.96 -7.33
CA LEU A 89 14.97 -15.21 -6.74
C LEU A 89 15.25 -13.72 -6.97
N ARG A 90 14.41 -13.04 -7.75
CA ARG A 90 14.53 -11.58 -7.88
C ARG A 90 14.41 -10.93 -6.50
N ASN A 91 15.31 -10.01 -6.19
CA ASN A 91 15.36 -9.32 -4.92
C ASN A 91 14.01 -8.61 -4.63
N PRO A 92 13.25 -9.04 -3.60
CA PRO A 92 11.95 -8.47 -3.29
C PRO A 92 12.02 -7.00 -2.86
N PHE A 93 13.12 -6.54 -2.26
CA PHE A 93 13.26 -5.13 -1.89
C PHE A 93 13.28 -4.21 -3.10
N ARG A 94 13.80 -4.67 -4.24
CA ARG A 94 13.75 -3.88 -5.48
C ARG A 94 12.31 -3.75 -6.02
N GLN A 95 11.51 -4.80 -5.87
CA GLN A 95 10.09 -4.75 -6.20
C GLN A 95 9.37 -3.79 -5.25
N ASN A 96 9.60 -3.92 -3.94
CA ASN A 96 8.96 -3.07 -2.95
C ASN A 96 9.39 -1.60 -3.06
N TYR A 97 10.62 -1.32 -3.47
CA TYR A 97 11.08 0.03 -3.79
C TYR A 97 10.24 0.67 -4.91
N ALA A 98 9.92 -0.08 -5.97
CA ALA A 98 9.06 0.42 -7.04
C ALA A 98 7.63 0.70 -6.55
N HIS A 99 7.10 -0.16 -5.66
CA HIS A 99 5.80 0.06 -5.03
C HIS A 99 5.76 1.31 -4.14
N VAL A 100 6.80 1.49 -3.32
CA VAL A 100 6.99 2.70 -2.50
C VAL A 100 7.03 3.93 -3.40
N GLN A 101 7.76 3.88 -4.52
CA GLN A 101 7.84 5.00 -5.45
C GLN A 101 6.49 5.33 -6.09
N ALA A 102 5.72 4.30 -6.48
CA ALA A 102 4.38 4.48 -7.03
C ALA A 102 3.43 5.13 -6.02
N LEU A 103 3.41 4.63 -4.78
CA LEU A 103 2.61 5.20 -3.69
C LEU A 103 3.05 6.61 -3.31
N ALA A 104 4.36 6.86 -3.17
CA ALA A 104 4.88 8.19 -2.86
C ALA A 104 4.44 9.22 -3.91
N SER A 105 4.53 8.85 -5.19
CA SER A 105 4.07 9.70 -6.29
C SER A 105 2.54 9.89 -6.28
N LEU A 106 1.78 8.84 -6.00
CA LEU A 106 0.31 8.90 -5.94
C LEU A 106 -0.18 9.80 -4.80
N LEU A 107 0.46 9.70 -3.63
CA LEU A 107 0.04 10.38 -2.40
C LEU A 107 0.69 11.77 -2.23
N GLY A 108 1.68 12.11 -3.08
CA GLY A 108 2.44 13.35 -2.95
C GLY A 108 3.21 13.44 -1.63
N LEU A 109 3.71 12.30 -1.15
CA LEU A 109 4.42 12.18 0.13
C LEU A 109 5.92 11.92 -0.10
N GLU A 110 6.73 12.41 0.83
CA GLU A 110 8.16 12.09 0.88
C GLU A 110 8.39 10.62 1.27
N ARG A 111 9.49 10.05 0.79
CA ARG A 111 9.82 8.62 0.98
C ARG A 111 10.01 8.24 2.46
N ASP A 112 10.35 9.19 3.32
CA ASP A 112 10.56 8.96 4.75
C ASP A 112 9.26 8.61 5.50
N CYS A 113 8.11 8.80 4.86
CA CYS A 113 6.81 8.33 5.35
C CYS A 113 6.55 6.84 5.08
N PHE A 114 7.39 6.17 4.27
CA PHE A 114 7.17 4.82 3.78
C PHE A 114 8.15 3.81 4.37
N PHE A 115 7.64 2.64 4.73
CA PHE A 115 8.42 1.56 5.34
C PHE A 115 8.22 0.27 4.58
N SER A 116 9.30 -0.22 4.00
CA SER A 116 9.31 -1.47 3.26
C SER A 116 9.43 -2.66 4.21
N VAL A 117 8.52 -3.62 4.04
CA VAL A 117 8.53 -4.90 4.74
C VAL A 117 8.42 -6.01 3.71
N VAL A 118 9.35 -6.96 3.74
CA VAL A 118 9.30 -8.17 2.93
C VAL A 118 9.10 -9.36 3.85
N ALA A 119 8.01 -10.10 3.62
CA ALA A 119 7.61 -11.23 4.44
C ALA A 119 7.84 -12.57 3.71
N PHE A 120 8.56 -13.50 4.33
CA PHE A 120 8.79 -14.86 3.82
C PHE A 120 8.06 -15.92 4.65
N ALA A 121 7.88 -17.12 4.08
CA ALA A 121 7.31 -18.27 4.80
C ALA A 121 8.02 -18.50 6.14
N ASP A 122 7.25 -18.96 7.14
CA ASP A 122 7.72 -19.03 8.54
C ASP A 122 8.90 -20.02 8.74
N ASP A 123 9.06 -20.97 7.84
CA ASP A 123 10.11 -21.98 7.78
C ASP A 123 11.26 -21.61 6.82
N ALA A 124 11.23 -20.43 6.21
CA ALA A 124 12.34 -19.92 5.40
C ALA A 124 13.52 -19.51 6.30
N VAL A 125 14.73 -19.93 5.93
CA VAL A 125 15.98 -19.52 6.60
C VAL A 125 16.56 -18.34 5.83
N LEU A 126 16.56 -17.16 6.46
CA LEU A 126 16.95 -15.90 5.83
C LEU A 126 18.43 -15.59 6.10
N GLN A 127 19.27 -15.75 5.09
CA GLN A 127 20.72 -15.46 5.09
C GLN A 127 21.04 -14.30 4.14
N VAL A 128 20.31 -13.20 4.28
CA VAL A 128 20.47 -12.00 3.46
C VAL A 128 21.33 -10.99 4.21
N VAL A 129 22.40 -10.54 3.57
CA VAL A 129 23.28 -9.50 4.11
C VAL A 129 22.59 -8.14 4.00
N GLN A 130 22.40 -7.48 5.14
CA GLN A 130 21.86 -6.12 5.25
C GLN A 130 22.76 -5.26 6.16
N PRO A 131 22.94 -3.96 5.87
CA PRO A 131 23.52 -3.01 6.83
C PRO A 131 22.72 -2.94 8.14
N GLU A 132 23.39 -2.62 9.25
CA GLU A 132 22.74 -2.51 10.57
C GLU A 132 21.69 -1.39 10.62
N ASP A 133 21.91 -0.33 9.85
CA ASP A 133 21.05 0.86 9.72
C ASP A 133 19.98 0.71 8.63
N SER A 134 19.83 -0.46 8.02
CA SER A 134 18.85 -0.70 6.97
C SER A 134 17.42 -0.44 7.48
N THR A 135 16.70 0.40 6.76
CA THR A 135 15.28 0.69 7.00
C THR A 135 14.35 -0.40 6.45
N GLU A 136 14.89 -1.26 5.59
CA GLU A 136 14.21 -2.38 4.94
C GLU A 136 14.04 -3.56 5.91
N GLN A 137 12.80 -4.00 6.14
CA GLN A 137 12.53 -5.08 7.08
C GLN A 137 12.33 -6.41 6.36
N LEU A 138 13.20 -7.38 6.62
CA LEU A 138 13.04 -8.77 6.17
C LEU A 138 12.56 -9.64 7.33
N VAL A 139 11.36 -10.21 7.24
CA VAL A 139 10.74 -10.92 8.37
C VAL A 139 10.03 -12.22 7.95
N PRO A 140 9.90 -13.20 8.87
CA PRO A 140 8.92 -14.27 8.71
C PRO A 140 7.49 -13.73 8.74
N ILE A 141 6.55 -14.35 8.02
CA ILE A 141 5.14 -13.96 7.97
C ILE A 141 4.52 -13.84 9.40
N SER A 142 4.87 -14.74 10.32
CA SER A 142 4.43 -14.69 11.72
C SER A 142 4.80 -13.41 12.45
N LYS A 143 5.84 -12.70 11.99
CA LYS A 143 6.38 -11.49 12.62
C LYS A 143 5.94 -10.20 11.92
N VAL A 144 5.09 -10.26 10.88
CA VAL A 144 4.67 -9.07 10.11
C VAL A 144 4.03 -7.97 10.99
N CYS A 145 3.13 -8.31 11.91
CA CYS A 145 2.53 -7.30 12.80
C CYS A 145 3.56 -6.71 13.77
N ARG A 146 4.58 -7.48 14.17
CA ARG A 146 5.69 -6.96 14.99
C ARG A 146 6.54 -5.98 14.20
N ALA A 147 6.81 -6.26 12.92
CA ALA A 147 7.52 -5.36 12.01
C ALA A 147 6.81 -4.01 11.89
N VAL A 148 5.49 -4.03 11.66
CA VAL A 148 4.65 -2.83 11.58
C VAL A 148 4.63 -2.07 12.92
N ARG A 149 4.43 -2.77 14.05
CA ARG A 149 4.34 -2.14 15.38
C ARG A 149 5.67 -1.66 15.97
N ARG A 150 6.81 -1.99 15.35
CA ARG A 150 8.14 -1.57 15.83
C ARG A 150 8.26 -0.05 15.83
N ARG A 151 7.62 0.63 14.87
CA ARG A 151 7.56 2.09 14.83
C ARG A 151 6.49 2.61 15.80
N LYS A 152 6.89 3.61 16.58
CA LYS A 152 6.06 4.27 17.60
C LYS A 152 6.05 5.79 17.49
N GLN A 153 6.92 6.37 16.65
CA GLN A 153 6.95 7.80 16.39
C GLN A 153 5.85 8.15 15.39
N PRO A 154 4.88 9.00 15.76
CA PRO A 154 3.84 9.46 14.82
C PRO A 154 4.47 10.32 13.71
N LEU A 155 4.06 10.06 12.47
CA LEU A 155 4.43 10.84 11.27
C LEU A 155 3.20 11.45 10.59
N LEU A 156 2.01 10.90 10.83
CA LEU A 156 0.75 11.30 10.20
C LEU A 156 -0.32 11.51 11.27
N LEU A 157 -1.26 12.43 11.02
CA LEU A 157 -2.49 12.50 11.82
C LEU A 157 -3.46 11.41 11.38
N TRP A 158 -4.36 11.00 12.27
CA TRP A 158 -5.37 9.98 11.92
C TRP A 158 -6.29 10.39 10.76
N ASP A 159 -6.54 11.68 10.63
CA ASP A 159 -7.26 12.26 9.49
C ASP A 159 -6.47 12.09 8.17
N ASP A 160 -5.14 12.22 8.21
CA ASP A 160 -4.28 11.97 7.04
C ASP A 160 -4.23 10.47 6.69
N VAL A 161 -4.24 9.59 7.71
CA VAL A 161 -4.31 8.14 7.49
C VAL A 161 -5.55 7.74 6.71
N ARG A 162 -6.71 8.25 7.12
CA ARG A 162 -7.97 8.02 6.40
C ARG A 162 -7.92 8.59 4.98
N TYR A 163 -7.37 9.79 4.83
CA TYR A 163 -7.21 10.41 3.52
C TYR A 163 -6.39 9.54 2.56
N TYR A 164 -5.18 9.17 2.96
CA TYR A 164 -4.28 8.40 2.11
C TYR A 164 -4.84 7.01 1.82
N ALA A 165 -5.47 6.35 2.79
CA ALA A 165 -6.17 5.09 2.53
C ALA A 165 -7.28 5.26 1.47
N GLY A 166 -8.08 6.32 1.56
CA GLY A 166 -9.13 6.64 0.58
C GLY A 166 -8.59 6.95 -0.82
N VAL A 167 -7.44 7.64 -0.92
CA VAL A 167 -6.76 7.89 -2.21
C VAL A 167 -6.27 6.59 -2.83
N ILE A 168 -5.63 5.71 -2.03
CA ILE A 168 -5.14 4.41 -2.51
C ILE A 168 -6.31 3.55 -3.02
N LEU A 169 -7.41 3.49 -2.28
CA LEU A 169 -8.62 2.76 -2.68
C LEU A 169 -9.26 3.33 -3.95
N CYS A 170 -9.34 4.66 -4.08
CA CYS A 170 -9.87 5.28 -5.31
C CYS A 170 -8.99 5.04 -6.54
N ALA A 171 -7.68 4.92 -6.33
CA ALA A 171 -6.71 4.62 -7.39
C ALA A 171 -6.61 3.12 -7.68
N ASN A 172 -7.16 2.26 -6.82
CA ASN A 172 -7.16 0.82 -7.01
C ASN A 172 -8.02 0.47 -8.23
N ILE A 173 -7.42 -0.22 -9.19
CA ILE A 173 -8.09 -0.66 -10.40
C ILE A 173 -8.82 -1.96 -10.07
N GLU A 174 -10.04 -1.80 -9.54
CA GLU A 174 -10.99 -2.88 -9.24
C GLU A 174 -12.16 -2.90 -10.25
N ASP A 175 -12.80 -4.06 -10.38
CA ASP A 175 -14.17 -4.16 -10.90
C ASP A 175 -15.10 -3.31 -10.00
N PRO A 176 -16.04 -2.51 -10.54
CA PRO A 176 -16.88 -1.60 -9.75
C PRO A 176 -17.58 -2.22 -8.53
N GLN A 177 -17.90 -3.53 -8.55
CA GLN A 177 -18.48 -4.25 -7.40
C GLN A 177 -17.49 -4.48 -6.26
N ALA A 178 -16.21 -4.74 -6.54
CA ALA A 178 -15.18 -4.90 -5.52
C ALA A 178 -14.91 -3.57 -4.79
N ARG A 179 -14.98 -2.45 -5.54
CA ARG A 179 -14.85 -1.10 -4.98
C ARG A 179 -15.95 -0.81 -3.97
N GLU A 180 -17.19 -1.21 -4.28
CA GLU A 180 -18.34 -1.05 -3.40
C GLU A 180 -18.23 -1.90 -2.11
N GLN A 181 -17.70 -3.13 -2.21
CA GLN A 181 -17.46 -3.99 -1.05
C GLN A 181 -16.34 -3.48 -0.12
N HIS A 182 -15.25 -2.94 -0.67
CA HIS A 182 -14.19 -2.31 0.14
C HIS A 182 -14.66 -1.01 0.81
N LEU A 183 -15.49 -0.20 0.13
CA LEU A 183 -16.12 0.99 0.71
C LEU A 183 -17.16 0.65 1.78
N SER A 184 -17.84 -0.50 1.67
CA SER A 184 -18.85 -0.92 2.66
C SER A 184 -18.28 -1.29 4.04
N GLN A 185 -16.98 -1.58 4.14
CA GLN A 185 -16.29 -1.80 5.43
C GLN A 185 -15.80 -0.49 6.08
N ILE A 186 -15.98 0.62 5.37
CA ILE A 186 -15.69 1.97 5.82
C ILE A 186 -17.05 2.52 6.28
N ASP A 187 -17.38 2.38 7.58
CA ASP A 187 -18.38 3.20 8.31
C ASP A 187 -18.12 4.74 8.20
N ASP A 188 -17.12 5.07 7.40
CA ASP A 188 -16.34 6.29 7.26
C ASP A 188 -16.61 6.96 5.90
N GLU A 189 -17.57 6.56 5.04
CA GLU A 189 -17.89 7.33 3.82
C GLU A 189 -18.35 8.75 4.21
N ILE A 190 -19.14 8.87 5.28
CA ILE A 190 -19.53 10.14 5.88
C ILE A 190 -18.30 10.85 6.48
N ALA A 191 -17.41 10.12 7.15
CA ALA A 191 -16.22 10.70 7.78
C ALA A 191 -15.20 11.21 6.75
N TYR A 192 -14.92 10.43 5.72
CA TYR A 192 -14.07 10.76 4.59
C TYR A 192 -14.66 11.91 3.77
N ARG A 193 -15.97 11.88 3.49
CA ARG A 193 -16.65 13.01 2.84
C ARG A 193 -16.51 14.28 3.67
N ARG A 194 -16.72 14.23 4.99
CA ARG A 194 -16.53 15.39 5.89
C ARG A 194 -15.08 15.86 5.97
N PHE A 195 -14.12 14.93 6.00
CA PHE A 195 -12.69 15.24 5.99
C PHE A 195 -12.28 15.92 4.68
N ALA A 196 -12.63 15.31 3.54
CA ALA A 196 -12.29 15.81 2.21
C ALA A 196 -12.85 17.22 2.02
N LEU A 197 -14.11 17.46 2.40
CA LEU A 197 -14.71 18.78 2.33
C LEU A 197 -14.00 19.80 3.25
N ARG A 198 -13.65 19.43 4.49
CA ARG A 198 -12.88 20.31 5.41
C ARG A 198 -11.50 20.69 4.88
N ARG A 199 -10.86 19.82 4.10
CA ARG A 199 -9.53 20.08 3.50
C ARG A 199 -9.62 20.71 2.10
N GLY A 200 -10.82 21.03 1.62
CA GLY A 200 -11.02 21.57 0.27
C GLY A 200 -10.67 20.56 -0.82
N LEU A 201 -10.99 19.28 -0.60
CA LEU A 201 -10.75 18.17 -1.51
C LEU A 201 -12.06 17.53 -1.96
N CYS A 202 -12.06 17.03 -3.19
CA CYS A 202 -13.19 16.38 -3.83
C CYS A 202 -13.36 14.97 -3.23
N PRO A 203 -14.50 14.65 -2.60
CA PRO A 203 -14.73 13.33 -2.01
C PRO A 203 -14.88 12.23 -3.07
N ARG A 204 -15.06 12.58 -4.36
CA ARG A 204 -15.21 11.58 -5.43
C ARG A 204 -13.88 11.11 -6.04
N CYS A 205 -12.86 11.97 -6.07
CA CYS A 205 -11.60 11.66 -6.77
C CYS A 205 -10.33 12.19 -6.08
N GLY A 206 -10.46 12.88 -4.94
CA GLY A 206 -9.32 13.44 -4.19
C GLY A 206 -8.73 14.73 -4.76
N GLY A 207 -9.13 15.18 -5.96
CA GLY A 207 -8.68 16.46 -6.54
C GLY A 207 -9.09 17.68 -5.72
N LYS A 208 -8.38 18.80 -5.83
CA LYS A 208 -8.70 20.02 -5.06
C LYS A 208 -10.07 20.58 -5.45
N LEU A 209 -10.79 21.15 -4.49
CA LEU A 209 -11.97 21.97 -4.71
C LEU A 209 -11.53 23.42 -4.81
N VAL A 210 -11.92 24.08 -5.89
CA VAL A 210 -11.63 25.50 -6.14
C VAL A 210 -12.93 26.26 -6.33
N LEU A 211 -12.97 27.49 -5.83
CA LEU A 211 -14.12 28.37 -6.02
C LEU A 211 -14.23 28.74 -7.51
N ARG A 212 -15.39 28.54 -8.09
CA ARG A 212 -15.73 28.87 -9.47
C ARG A 212 -16.99 29.74 -9.50
N GLN A 213 -17.11 30.57 -10.53
CA GLN A 213 -18.30 31.38 -10.78
C GLN A 213 -19.18 30.69 -11.82
N GLY A 214 -20.44 30.47 -11.48
CA GLY A 214 -21.46 29.91 -12.37
C GLY A 214 -22.61 30.90 -12.58
N ARG A 215 -23.55 30.52 -13.45
CA ARG A 215 -24.74 31.33 -13.76
C ARG A 215 -25.59 31.66 -12.52
N TYR A 216 -25.60 30.79 -11.52
CA TYR A 216 -26.42 30.90 -10.31
C TYR A 216 -25.62 31.30 -9.07
N GLY A 217 -24.40 31.80 -9.24
CA GLY A 217 -23.51 32.18 -8.15
C GLY A 217 -22.24 31.32 -8.06
N SER A 218 -21.48 31.52 -6.98
CA SER A 218 -20.22 30.82 -6.75
C SER A 218 -20.43 29.40 -6.21
N PHE A 219 -19.60 28.46 -6.63
CA PHE A 219 -19.60 27.08 -6.13
C PHE A 219 -18.18 26.52 -6.11
N TYR A 220 -17.94 25.49 -5.29
CA TYR A 220 -16.68 24.76 -5.30
C TYR A 220 -16.72 23.66 -6.36
N GLY A 221 -15.81 23.70 -7.32
CA GLY A 221 -15.68 22.70 -8.38
C GLY A 221 -14.36 21.94 -8.28
N CYS A 222 -14.36 20.65 -8.64
CA CYS A 222 -13.13 19.86 -8.69
C CYS A 222 -12.15 20.40 -9.76
N THR A 223 -10.85 20.40 -9.45
CA THR A 223 -9.79 20.73 -10.42
C THR A 223 -9.70 19.74 -11.58
N ASN A 224 -10.16 18.50 -11.39
CA ASN A 224 -10.06 17.43 -12.39
C ASN A 224 -11.24 17.42 -13.38
N TYR A 225 -12.00 18.51 -13.47
CA TYR A 225 -12.98 18.70 -14.55
C TYR A 225 -12.25 18.72 -15.91
N PRO A 226 -12.73 18.03 -16.97
CA PRO A 226 -14.07 17.44 -17.12
C PRO A 226 -14.26 16.01 -16.58
N GLU A 227 -13.18 15.29 -16.26
CA GLU A 227 -13.19 13.89 -15.82
C GLU A 227 -13.89 13.69 -14.47
N CYS A 228 -13.82 14.70 -13.59
CA CYS A 228 -14.60 14.73 -12.35
C CYS A 228 -15.49 15.97 -12.29
N ARG A 229 -16.81 15.75 -12.35
CA ARG A 229 -17.84 16.78 -12.34
C ARG A 229 -18.42 17.05 -10.95
N TYR A 230 -17.69 16.72 -9.88
CA TYR A 230 -18.16 17.01 -8.53
C TYR A 230 -18.20 18.52 -8.28
N THR A 231 -19.31 18.97 -7.69
CA THR A 231 -19.53 20.33 -7.23
C THR A 231 -20.05 20.32 -5.81
N LEU A 232 -19.74 21.38 -5.07
CA LEU A 232 -20.26 21.65 -3.74
C LEU A 232 -20.76 23.10 -3.71
N GLU A 233 -21.96 23.31 -3.20
CA GLU A 233 -22.53 24.65 -3.05
C GLU A 233 -21.66 25.48 -2.08
N ASN A 234 -21.48 26.75 -2.40
CA ASN A 234 -20.83 27.69 -1.49
C ASN A 234 -21.94 28.32 -0.64
N GLU A 235 -22.25 27.71 0.51
CA GLU A 235 -23.14 28.30 1.50
C GLU A 235 -22.45 29.54 2.08
N VAL A 236 -23.00 30.73 1.79
CA VAL A 236 -22.53 32.03 2.30
C VAL A 236 -23.14 32.30 3.67
#